data_AF-A0A356AYF7-F1
#
_entry.id   AF-A0A356AYF7-F1
#
_cell.length_a   1.000
_cell.length_b   1.000
_cell.length_c   1.000
_cell.angle_alpha   90.00
_cell.angle_beta   90.00
_cell.angle_gamma   90.00
#
_symmetry.space_group_name_H-M   'P 1'
#
loop_
_entity.id
_entity.type
_entity.pdbx_description
1 polymer ?
#
loop_
_entity_poly.entity_id
_entity_poly.type
_entity_poly.pdbx_seq_one_letter_code
_entity_poly.pdbx_strand_id
1 'polypeptide(L)'
;MKTKIGDSLIAVSIVGVILLIMIPLRPKALDFLFIFNILISIVILLTALYITEPLQFSVFPSLLLIVTLFRLGLNIAATRLILSNAGDAGKVVKTFGSFVIGDNFVVGIILFL
;
A
#
# COMPACT_ATOMS: atom_id res chain seq x y z
N MET A 1 30.35 9.97 -3.28
CA MET A 1 29.21 10.19 -4.21
C MET A 1 28.35 8.91 -4.34
N LYS A 2 27.81 8.38 -3.24
CA LYS A 2 26.93 7.18 -3.24
C LYS A 2 25.59 7.38 -2.50
N THR A 3 25.39 8.51 -1.82
CA THR A 3 24.19 8.79 -1.01
C THR A 3 23.05 9.48 -1.78
N LYS A 4 23.30 10.08 -2.95
CA LYS A 4 22.29 10.90 -3.67
C LYS A 4 21.09 10.11 -4.22
N ILE A 5 21.25 8.83 -4.57
CA ILE A 5 20.18 8.06 -5.23
C ILE A 5 19.15 7.55 -4.22
N GLY A 6 19.59 7.06 -3.05
CA GLY A 6 18.69 6.59 -1.99
C GLY A 6 17.83 7.72 -1.42
N ASP A 7 18.44 8.86 -1.13
CA ASP A 7 17.74 10.05 -0.63
C ASP A 7 16.75 10.60 -1.68
N SER A 8 17.14 10.58 -2.96
CA SER A 8 16.25 11.00 -4.05
C SER A 8 15.07 10.04 -4.25
N LEU A 9 15.27 8.73 -4.07
CA LEU A 9 14.21 7.72 -4.20
C LEU A 9 13.15 7.87 -3.11
N ILE A 10 13.58 8.15 -1.88
CA ILE A 10 12.67 8.43 -0.76
C ILE A 10 11.90 9.72 -1.01
N ALA A 11 12.57 10.79 -1.45
CA ALA A 11 11.92 12.06 -1.79
C ALA A 11 10.87 11.89 -2.89
N VAL A 12 11.18 11.14 -3.96
CA VAL A 12 10.23 10.83 -5.03
C VAL A 12 9.04 10.02 -4.50
N SER A 13 9.28 9.07 -3.59
CA SER A 13 8.22 8.27 -2.98
C SER A 13 7.26 9.14 -2.16
N ILE A 14 7.79 10.08 -1.37
CA ILE A 14 6.99 11.05 -0.59
C ILE A 14 6.14 11.93 -1.51
N VAL A 15 6.74 12.50 -2.56
CA VAL A 15 6.02 13.30 -3.56
C VAL A 15 4.93 12.46 -4.23
N GLY A 16 5.23 11.21 -4.57
CA GLY A 16 4.26 10.26 -5.13
C GLY A 16 3.06 10.05 -4.22
N VAL A 17 3.27 9.87 -2.91
CA VAL A 17 2.19 9.75 -1.90
C VAL A 17 1.33 11.00 -1.84
N ILE A 18 1.95 12.19 -1.82
CA ILE A 18 1.23 13.48 -1.81
C ILE A 18 0.36 13.61 -3.06
N LEU A 19 0.89 13.28 -4.24
CA LEU A 19 0.15 13.30 -5.50
C LEU A 19 -1.03 12.33 -5.48
N LEU A 20 -0.84 11.13 -4.92
CA LEU A 20 -1.87 10.10 -4.80
C LEU A 20 -3.07 10.58 -3.94
N ILE A 21 -2.80 11.39 -2.91
CA ILE A 21 -3.83 12.00 -2.06
C ILE A 21 -4.56 13.14 -2.80
N MET A 22 -3.81 14.00 -3.49
CA MET A 22 -4.32 15.22 -4.10
C MET A 22 -5.11 14.95 -5.39
N ILE A 23 -4.68 13.96 -6.19
CA ILE A 23 -5.32 13.61 -7.46
C ILE A 23 -6.52 12.68 -7.20
N PRO A 24 -7.73 12.99 -7.69
CA PRO A 24 -8.86 12.05 -7.64
C PRO A 24 -8.57 10.80 -8.47
N LEU A 25 -8.37 9.66 -7.82
CA LEU A 25 -8.23 8.38 -8.49
C LEU A 25 -9.61 7.78 -8.80
N ARG A 26 -9.73 7.20 -9.99
CA ARG A 26 -10.89 6.36 -10.32
C ARG A 26 -10.81 5.03 -9.57
N PRO A 27 -11.95 4.41 -9.20
CA PRO A 27 -11.97 3.09 -8.53
C PRO A 27 -11.10 2.02 -9.20
N LYS A 28 -11.12 1.96 -10.54
CA LYS A 28 -10.30 1.01 -11.32
C LYS A 28 -8.79 1.23 -11.15
N ALA A 29 -8.35 2.48 -11.02
CA ALA A 29 -6.93 2.79 -10.82
C ALA A 29 -6.48 2.41 -9.41
N LEU A 30 -7.33 2.66 -8.41
CA LEU A 30 -7.09 2.27 -7.03
C LEU A 30 -7.01 0.74 -6.89
N ASP A 31 -7.92 -0.01 -7.53
CA ASP A 31 -7.87 -1.47 -7.58
C ASP A 31 -6.51 -1.99 -8.11
N PHE A 32 -6.03 -1.43 -9.23
CA PHE A 32 -4.75 -1.80 -9.80
C PHE A 32 -3.58 -1.55 -8.84
N LEU A 33 -3.57 -0.38 -8.18
CA LEU A 33 -2.53 -0.02 -7.23
C LEU A 33 -2.55 -0.90 -5.97
N PHE A 34 -3.73 -1.30 -5.48
CA PHE A 34 -3.84 -2.25 -4.38
C PHE A 34 -3.33 -3.64 -4.76
N ILE A 35 -3.69 -4.15 -5.95
CA ILE A 35 -3.16 -5.43 -6.44
C ILE A 35 -1.64 -5.37 -6.55
N PHE A 36 -1.10 -4.29 -7.10
CA PHE A 36 0.35 -4.07 -7.17
C PHE A 36 0.99 -4.03 -5.78
N ASN A 37 0.35 -3.37 -4.80
CA ASN A 37 0.81 -3.34 -3.41
C ASN A 37 0.90 -4.74 -2.79
N ILE A 38 -0.12 -5.57 -3.00
CA ILE A 38 -0.14 -6.95 -2.48
C ILE A 38 0.98 -7.77 -3.15
N LEU A 39 1.14 -7.65 -4.48
CA LEU A 39 2.19 -8.35 -5.22
C LEU A 39 3.59 -7.99 -4.69
N ILE A 40 3.92 -6.70 -4.57
CA ILE A 40 5.25 -6.29 -4.08
C ILE A 40 5.46 -6.71 -2.62
N SER A 41 4.39 -6.73 -1.82
CA SER A 41 4.47 -7.19 -0.42
C SER A 41 4.78 -8.67 -0.31
N ILE A 42 4.18 -9.50 -1.17
CA ILE A 42 4.49 -10.93 -1.24
C ILE A 42 5.93 -11.14 -1.73
N VAL A 43 6.38 -10.39 -2.73
CA VAL A 43 7.78 -10.47 -3.21
C VAL A 43 8.76 -10.11 -2.09
N ILE A 44 8.49 -9.05 -1.33
CA ILE A 44 9.32 -8.67 -0.18
C ILE A 44 9.30 -9.75 0.89
N LEU A 45 8.14 -10.32 1.20
CA LEU A 45 8.01 -11.42 2.17
C LEU A 45 8.85 -12.63 1.76
N LEU A 46 8.71 -13.08 0.50
CA LEU A 46 9.50 -14.19 -0.03
C LEU A 46 10.99 -13.85 0.00
N THR A 47 11.36 -12.65 -0.43
CA THR A 47 12.76 -12.19 -0.38
C THR A 47 13.29 -12.26 1.05
N ALA A 48 12.53 -11.79 2.05
CA ALA A 48 12.91 -11.84 3.46
C ALA A 48 13.16 -13.26 3.95
N LEU A 49 12.30 -14.21 3.57
CA LEU A 49 12.40 -15.62 3.95
C LEU A 49 13.61 -16.32 3.32
N TYR A 50 14.09 -15.84 2.17
CA TYR A 50 15.22 -16.42 1.45
C TYR A 50 16.54 -15.63 1.59
N ILE A 51 16.61 -14.59 2.44
CA ILE A 51 17.87 -13.88 2.69
C ILE A 51 18.86 -14.80 3.42
N THR A 52 20.02 -15.02 2.80
CA THR A 52 21.11 -15.81 3.38
C THR A 52 22.33 -14.96 3.75
N GLU A 53 22.46 -13.75 3.19
CA GLU A 53 23.64 -12.89 3.37
C GLU A 53 23.32 -11.58 4.14
N PRO A 54 24.14 -11.19 5.14
CA PRO A 54 23.93 -9.96 5.92
C PRO A 54 23.91 -8.68 5.09
N LEU A 55 24.61 -8.65 3.95
CA LEU A 55 24.70 -7.48 3.08
C LEU A 55 23.33 -7.12 2.45
N GLN A 56 22.49 -8.12 2.18
CA GLN A 56 21.14 -7.95 1.62
C GLN A 56 20.19 -7.30 2.64
N PHE A 57 20.46 -7.52 3.93
CA PHE A 57 19.72 -6.90 5.02
C PHE A 57 19.87 -5.38 5.05
N SER A 58 20.97 -4.81 4.54
CA SER A 58 21.18 -3.36 4.53
C SER A 58 20.23 -2.61 3.58
N VAL A 59 19.70 -3.28 2.54
CA VAL A 59 18.77 -2.66 1.57
C VAL A 59 17.32 -2.82 2.03
N PHE A 60 17.06 -3.82 2.87
CA PHE A 60 15.73 -4.20 3.32
C PHE A 60 14.97 -3.09 4.08
N PRO A 61 15.58 -2.35 5.04
CA PRO A 61 14.92 -1.24 5.73
C PRO A 61 14.45 -0.13 4.78
N SER A 62 15.27 0.24 3.80
CA SER A 62 14.93 1.30 2.85
C SER A 62 13.78 0.88 1.92
N LEU A 63 13.78 -0.37 1.46
CA LEU A 63 12.68 -0.93 0.67
C LEU A 63 11.38 -0.96 1.47
N LEU A 64 11.43 -1.43 2.72
CA LEU A 64 10.26 -1.44 3.61
C LEU A 64 9.72 -0.03 3.84
N LEU A 65 10.58 0.96 4.04
CA LEU A 65 10.17 2.36 4.22
C LEU A 65 9.40 2.89 3.01
N ILE A 66 9.91 2.64 1.80
CA ILE A 66 9.25 3.06 0.56
C ILE A 66 7.89 2.36 0.39
N VAL A 67 7.84 1.04 0.60
CA VAL A 67 6.57 0.29 0.50
C VAL A 67 5.57 0.73 1.55
N THR A 68 6.04 1.05 2.76
CA THR A 68 5.18 1.57 3.84
C THR A 68 4.60 2.93 3.47
N LEU A 69 5.41 3.84 2.93
CA LEU A 69 4.93 5.14 2.43
C LEU A 69 3.89 4.96 1.32
N PHE A 70 4.15 4.08 0.37
CA PHE A 70 3.20 3.76 -0.70
C PHE A 70 1.87 3.21 -0.14
N ARG A 71 1.93 2.30 0.86
CA ARG A 71 0.75 1.80 1.57
C ARG A 71 -0.04 2.92 2.24
N LEU A 72 0.64 3.86 2.93
CA LEU A 72 0.00 5.01 3.55
C LEU A 72 -0.76 5.85 2.52
N GLY A 73 -0.14 6.16 1.37
CA GLY A 73 -0.79 6.90 0.29
C GLY A 73 -2.03 6.19 -0.25
N LEU A 74 -1.95 4.87 -0.49
CA LEU A 74 -3.08 4.09 -0.97
C LEU A 74 -4.24 4.05 0.02
N ASN A 75 -3.96 3.89 1.32
CA ASN A 75 -4.99 3.87 2.34
C ASN A 75 -5.71 5.23 2.44
N ILE A 76 -4.98 6.34 2.39
CA ILE A 76 -5.59 7.69 2.42
C ILE A 76 -6.45 7.92 1.16
N ALA A 77 -5.93 7.55 -0.01
CA ALA A 77 -6.67 7.68 -1.26
C ALA A 77 -7.91 6.78 -1.30
N ALA A 78 -7.83 5.57 -0.75
CA ALA A 78 -8.97 4.67 -0.60
C ALA A 78 -10.04 5.28 0.30
N THR A 79 -9.69 5.73 1.50
CA THR A 79 -10.63 6.38 2.43
C THR A 79 -11.31 7.58 1.78
N ARG A 80 -10.54 8.45 1.11
CA ARG A 80 -11.10 9.58 0.35
C ARG A 80 -12.08 9.12 -0.73
N LEU A 81 -11.74 8.07 -1.48
CA LEU A 81 -12.59 7.55 -2.55
C LEU A 81 -13.88 6.94 -1.99
N ILE A 82 -13.80 6.19 -0.89
CA ILE A 82 -14.97 5.67 -0.15
C ILE A 82 -15.90 6.82 0.24
N LEU A 83 -15.34 7.87 0.85
CA LEU A 83 -16.10 9.04 1.34
C LEU A 83 -16.70 9.88 0.20
N SER A 84 -16.00 10.03 -0.92
CA SER A 84 -16.43 10.89 -2.04
C SER A 84 -17.29 10.19 -3.08
N ASN A 85 -17.26 8.85 -3.16
CA ASN A 85 -17.96 8.07 -4.17
C ASN A 85 -19.08 7.18 -3.57
N ALA A 86 -19.79 7.69 -2.56
CA ALA A 86 -20.91 7.01 -1.91
C ALA A 86 -20.62 5.56 -1.45
N GLY A 87 -19.41 5.30 -0.97
CA GLY A 87 -18.95 3.99 -0.50
C GLY A 87 -18.32 3.09 -1.56
N ASP A 88 -18.25 3.50 -2.83
CA ASP A 88 -17.60 2.71 -3.89
C ASP A 88 -16.13 3.09 -4.08
N ALA A 89 -15.23 2.27 -3.54
CA ALA A 89 -13.78 2.39 -3.71
C ALA A 89 -13.16 1.34 -4.63
N GLY A 90 -13.97 0.64 -5.42
CA GLY A 90 -13.50 -0.38 -6.35
C GLY A 90 -13.74 -1.81 -5.88
N LYS A 91 -13.46 -2.75 -6.77
CA LYS A 91 -13.79 -4.16 -6.60
C LYS A 91 -12.91 -4.83 -5.55
N VAL A 92 -11.63 -4.47 -5.49
CA VAL A 92 -10.69 -5.06 -4.53
C VAL A 92 -11.14 -4.73 -3.12
N VAL A 93 -11.42 -3.46 -2.84
CA VAL A 93 -11.90 -3.01 -1.52
C VAL A 93 -13.24 -3.66 -1.17
N LYS A 94 -14.19 -3.71 -2.13
CA LYS A 94 -15.50 -4.34 -1.91
C LYS A 94 -15.38 -5.83 -1.59
N THR A 95 -14.58 -6.57 -2.36
CA THR A 95 -14.36 -8.01 -2.17
C THR A 95 -13.63 -8.28 -0.86
N PHE A 96 -12.58 -7.53 -0.54
CA PHE A 96 -11.89 -7.64 0.75
C PHE A 96 -12.83 -7.33 1.91
N GLY A 97 -13.63 -6.27 1.83
CA GLY A 97 -14.62 -5.93 2.85
C GLY A 97 -15.62 -7.07 3.09
N SER A 98 -16.22 -7.62 2.03
CA SER A 98 -17.15 -8.75 2.17
C SER A 98 -16.47 -10.03 2.70
N PHE A 99 -15.21 -10.27 2.31
CA PHE A 99 -14.45 -11.43 2.77
C PHE A 99 -14.09 -11.34 4.25
N VAL A 100 -13.68 -10.15 4.71
CA VAL A 100 -13.24 -9.91 6.09
C VAL A 100 -14.44 -9.87 7.06
N ILE A 101 -15.54 -9.24 6.66
CA ILE A 101 -16.74 -9.13 7.50
C ILE A 101 -17.50 -10.48 7.55
N GLY A 102 -17.51 -11.23 6.46
CA GLY A 102 -18.32 -12.45 6.35
C GLY A 102 -19.79 -12.17 6.73
N ASP A 103 -20.37 -13.03 7.57
CA ASP A 103 -21.71 -12.84 8.13
C ASP A 103 -21.72 -12.06 9.47
N ASN A 104 -20.57 -11.66 10.01
CA ASN A 104 -20.48 -11.05 11.33
C ASN A 104 -19.83 -9.66 11.29
N PHE A 105 -20.69 -8.64 11.32
CA PHE A 105 -20.27 -7.24 11.36
C PHE A 105 -19.33 -6.88 12.52
N VAL A 106 -19.42 -7.57 13.66
CA VAL A 106 -18.54 -7.35 14.82
C VAL A 106 -17.10 -7.75 14.50
N VAL A 107 -16.89 -8.84 13.75
CA VAL A 107 -15.55 -9.26 13.29
C VAL A 107 -14.95 -8.21 12.38
N GLY A 108 -15.78 -7.63 11.50
CA GLY A 108 -15.42 -6.48 10.68
C GLY A 108 -14.88 -5.31 11.50
N ILE A 109 -15.65 -4.84 12.49
CA ILE A 109 -15.23 -3.71 13.33
C ILE A 109 -13.91 -4.01 14.03
N ILE A 110 -13.71 -5.20 14.59
CA ILE A 110 -12.49 -5.55 15.34
C ILE A 110 -11.25 -5.59 14.43
N LEU A 111 -11.39 -6.01 13.17
CA LEU A 111 -10.26 -6.12 12.24
C LEU A 111 -9.82 -4.79 11.61
N PHE A 112 -10.71 -3.78 11.60
CA PHE A 112 -10.46 -2.47 10.99
C PHE A 112 -10.21 -1.34 12.01
N LEU A 113 -10.36 -1.60 13.32
CA LEU A 113 -10.08 -0.66 14.42
C LEU A 113 -8.65 -0.82 14.95
#